data_AF-A0A940I671-F1
#
_entry.id   AF-A0A940I671-F1
#
_cell.length_a   1.000
_cell.length_b   1.000
_cell.length_c   1.000
_cell.angle_alpha   90.00
_cell.angle_beta   90.00
_cell.angle_gamma   90.00
#
_symmetry.space_group_name_H-M   'P 1'
#
loop_
_entity.id
_entity.type
_entity.pdbx_description
1 polymer ?
#
loop_
_entity_poly.entity_id
_entity_poly.type
_entity_poly.pdbx_seq_one_letter_code
_entity_poly.pdbx_strand_id
1 'polypeptide(L)'
;MKRLIVVLFLIVSVIELANNILFNENFETGDLYTHSWVTGGDMQPFVQAEEVYEGNYAVQFGNNDDSCCLGLPIEHDQSSYLEVEITLPKDALISFHRKTSLSGDCYLQFYIDDVLAGEWSGDNDWHLVVREIQAGTHVLKWGFMECLSLNKAWIDKIKIMVDMDLGEEVSVPDSNLMSIILAYIGKNPKATVSVMRMLKKKTDEGILPDDKEEKIMTPDFLIYDEGRIYAKELFDIVELLAEYISISDITGLEHMHNLKYLDLSDNEIADITPLQNLTEINELDLSNNQITDITPFQNLRRTRNLDLSNNQIADITPLQNLTEINELDLSNNQIADITPLQNLIFFLFIDLSGNKITDITPLQNLTEINELDLSNNQITDITPLQNLRRIRNLDLSNNQIADITPLQNLTDINELDLSNNQITDITPLQNLTDINCIGLSNNQIKDITFRWVRNLDLSEDFSLDLSGNEITDITPLQNLRCISNLDLSNNQITDITPLVDNASIDSGDCVDIRYNYLDLTQRSEDMEDIQALLSRGVDVIYIPQN
;
A
#
# COMPACT_ATOMS: atom_id res chain seq x y z
N MET A 1 -9.76 80.98 24.57
CA MET A 1 -11.18 81.15 24.95
C MET A 1 -11.98 80.16 24.11
N LYS A 2 -12.36 78.99 24.67
CA LYS A 2 -13.75 78.60 25.03
C LYS A 2 -14.76 78.91 23.90
N ARG A 3 -15.26 77.87 23.20
CA ARG A 3 -16.56 77.19 23.42
C ARG A 3 -17.74 78.12 23.05
N LEU A 4 -18.79 77.74 22.31
CA LEU A 4 -19.62 76.54 22.40
C LEU A 4 -20.65 76.61 21.23
N ILE A 5 -20.67 75.64 20.30
CA ILE A 5 -21.70 74.60 20.03
C ILE A 5 -23.01 75.07 19.31
N VAL A 6 -23.46 74.15 18.42
CA VAL A 6 -24.83 73.82 17.95
C VAL A 6 -25.05 74.29 16.47
N VAL A 7 -25.31 73.47 15.43
CA VAL A 7 -25.70 72.05 15.31
C VAL A 7 -25.85 71.62 13.83
N LEU A 8 -25.86 70.29 13.60
CA LEU A 8 -26.41 69.50 12.46
C LEU A 8 -25.88 69.75 11.04
N PHE A 9 -25.17 68.76 10.46
CA PHE A 9 -25.61 68.01 9.26
C PHE A 9 -24.68 66.88 8.75
N LEU A 10 -23.59 66.50 9.43
CA LEU A 10 -22.56 65.62 8.82
C LEU A 10 -22.11 64.42 9.67
N ILE A 11 -23.04 63.73 10.35
CA ILE A 11 -22.70 62.52 11.13
C ILE A 11 -23.39 61.23 10.63
N VAL A 12 -24.29 61.29 9.66
CA VAL A 12 -24.94 60.05 9.16
C VAL A 12 -24.17 59.38 8.01
N SER A 13 -23.36 60.11 7.23
CA SER A 13 -22.80 59.58 5.97
C SER A 13 -21.39 58.98 6.04
N VAL A 14 -20.72 59.03 7.20
CA VAL A 14 -19.30 58.57 7.32
C VAL A 14 -19.18 57.23 8.05
N ILE A 15 -20.20 56.82 8.83
CA ILE A 15 -20.18 55.54 9.54
C ILE A 15 -20.53 54.37 8.59
N GLU A 16 -21.44 54.57 7.63
CA GLU A 16 -21.74 53.54 6.61
C GLU A 16 -20.58 53.27 5.66
N LEU A 17 -19.80 54.31 5.30
CA LEU A 17 -18.62 54.12 4.44
C LEU A 17 -17.42 53.47 5.16
N ALA A 18 -17.30 53.64 6.49
CA ALA A 18 -16.17 53.06 7.23
C ALA A 18 -16.35 51.55 7.46
N ASN A 19 -17.58 51.06 7.65
CA ASN A 19 -17.84 49.65 7.92
C ASN A 19 -17.59 48.75 6.69
N ASN A 20 -17.95 49.19 5.48
CA ASN A 20 -17.72 48.39 4.26
C ASN A 20 -16.24 48.36 3.84
N ILE A 21 -15.49 49.45 4.08
CA ILE A 21 -14.06 49.51 3.70
C ILE A 21 -13.20 48.66 4.64
N LEU A 22 -13.51 48.62 5.94
CA LEU A 22 -12.79 47.79 6.92
C LEU A 22 -12.99 46.29 6.70
N PHE A 23 -14.14 45.90 6.15
CA PHE A 23 -14.45 44.51 5.81
C PHE A 23 -13.60 44.00 4.64
N ASN A 24 -13.43 44.81 3.58
CA ASN A 24 -12.72 44.44 2.36
C ASN A 24 -11.20 44.29 2.51
N GLU A 25 -10.55 45.05 3.41
CA GLU A 25 -9.07 45.01 3.55
C GLU A 25 -8.56 43.91 4.48
N ASN A 26 -9.40 43.37 5.37
CA ASN A 26 -8.99 42.40 6.37
C ASN A 26 -9.47 40.98 6.06
N PHE A 27 -10.63 40.81 5.43
CA PHE A 27 -11.15 39.48 5.10
C PHE A 27 -10.53 38.91 3.80
N GLU A 28 -10.13 37.63 3.80
CA GLU A 28 -9.47 37.03 2.64
C GLU A 28 -10.46 36.61 1.54
N THR A 29 -10.54 37.45 0.51
CA THR A 29 -11.47 37.32 -0.63
C THR A 29 -10.80 36.93 -1.94
N GLY A 30 -9.52 36.51 -1.90
CA GLY A 30 -8.80 36.04 -3.09
C GLY A 30 -8.87 37.03 -4.25
N ASP A 31 -9.35 36.58 -5.42
CA ASP A 31 -9.51 37.39 -6.64
C ASP A 31 -10.68 38.40 -6.58
N LEU A 32 -11.49 38.36 -5.52
CA LEU A 32 -12.62 39.27 -5.30
C LEU A 32 -12.25 40.56 -4.56
N TYR A 33 -10.96 40.82 -4.31
CA TYR A 33 -10.47 42.04 -3.64
C TYR A 33 -10.84 43.36 -4.36
N THR A 34 -11.14 43.29 -5.66
CA THR A 34 -11.54 44.47 -6.47
C THR A 34 -13.05 44.68 -6.56
N HIS A 35 -13.85 43.78 -5.99
CA HIS A 35 -15.31 43.82 -6.07
C HIS A 35 -15.90 44.56 -4.88
N SER A 36 -17.05 45.19 -5.11
CA SER A 36 -17.78 45.89 -4.05
C SER A 36 -18.69 44.91 -3.31
N TRP A 37 -18.35 44.66 -2.05
CA TRP A 37 -19.15 43.83 -1.15
C TRP A 37 -20.27 44.66 -0.53
N VAL A 38 -21.45 44.04 -0.42
CA VAL A 38 -22.65 44.59 0.21
C VAL A 38 -23.03 43.69 1.37
N THR A 39 -23.25 44.28 2.53
CA THR A 39 -23.73 43.56 3.71
C THR A 39 -25.07 44.13 4.15
N GLY A 40 -25.93 43.29 4.72
CA GLY A 40 -27.30 43.69 5.08
C GLY A 40 -28.01 42.69 5.97
N GLY A 41 -29.32 42.92 6.16
CA GLY A 41 -30.13 42.23 7.15
C GLY A 41 -30.39 43.12 8.37
N ASP A 42 -30.98 42.53 9.41
CA ASP A 42 -31.22 43.20 10.69
C ASP A 42 -29.92 43.46 11.45
N MET A 43 -28.89 42.66 11.14
CA MET A 43 -27.53 42.85 11.65
C MET A 43 -26.46 42.60 10.60
N GLN A 44 -25.34 43.30 10.77
CA GLN A 44 -24.21 43.26 9.85
C GLN A 44 -23.24 42.14 10.27
N PRO A 45 -22.71 41.34 9.33
CA PRO A 45 -21.66 40.39 9.63
C PRO A 45 -20.38 41.16 9.98
N PHE A 46 -19.47 40.52 10.72
CA PHE A 46 -18.21 41.14 11.14
C PHE A 46 -17.03 40.20 10.94
N VAL A 47 -15.82 40.78 10.95
CA VAL A 47 -14.57 40.07 10.68
C VAL A 47 -13.96 39.56 12.00
N GLN A 48 -13.56 38.29 12.07
CA GLN A 48 -12.97 37.64 13.24
C GLN A 48 -11.62 36.99 12.91
N ALA A 49 -10.64 37.11 13.83
CA ALA A 49 -9.28 36.61 13.65
C ALA A 49 -8.99 35.27 14.35
N GLU A 50 -9.81 34.88 15.33
CA GLU A 50 -9.55 33.67 16.16
C GLU A 50 -10.13 32.38 15.58
N GLU A 51 -11.17 32.51 14.74
CA GLU A 51 -11.83 31.40 14.06
C GLU A 51 -11.64 31.61 12.55
N VAL A 52 -10.46 31.23 12.04
CA VAL A 52 -10.06 31.36 10.63
C VAL A 52 -9.69 29.98 10.08
N TYR A 53 -9.96 29.71 8.81
CA TYR A 53 -9.55 28.45 8.19
C TYR A 53 -8.04 28.47 7.89
N GLU A 54 -7.62 29.47 7.12
CA GLU A 54 -6.23 29.81 6.83
C GLU A 54 -6.16 31.31 6.53
N GLY A 55 -5.07 31.99 6.90
CA GLY A 55 -4.94 33.43 6.65
C GLY A 55 -5.17 34.28 7.91
N ASN A 56 -5.54 35.54 7.73
CA ASN A 56 -5.60 36.49 8.86
C ASN A 56 -7.01 36.66 9.47
N TYR A 57 -8.08 36.54 8.69
CA TYR A 57 -9.43 36.80 9.17
C TYR A 57 -10.53 36.07 8.37
N ALA A 58 -11.64 35.73 9.03
CA ALA A 58 -12.86 35.18 8.46
C ALA A 58 -14.08 36.09 8.70
N VAL A 59 -15.13 35.95 7.89
CA VAL A 59 -16.42 36.61 8.13
C VAL A 59 -17.25 35.74 9.05
N GLN A 60 -17.71 36.30 10.16
CA GLN A 60 -18.67 35.69 11.05
C GLN A 60 -20.07 36.26 10.86
N PHE A 61 -21.04 35.35 10.85
CA PHE A 61 -22.46 35.58 11.02
C PHE A 61 -22.89 35.05 12.40
N GLY A 62 -23.83 35.72 13.06
CA GLY A 62 -24.34 35.30 14.37
C GLY A 62 -23.70 36.02 15.56
N ASN A 63 -23.86 35.44 16.75
CA ASN A 63 -23.55 36.09 18.03
C ASN A 63 -22.05 36.16 18.36
N ASN A 64 -21.57 37.29 18.91
CA ASN A 64 -20.20 37.41 19.44
C ASN A 64 -20.21 37.20 20.97
N ASP A 65 -19.34 36.33 21.48
CA ASP A 65 -19.13 36.19 22.94
C ASP A 65 -18.13 37.23 23.48
N ASP A 66 -17.33 37.85 22.61
CA ASP A 66 -16.32 38.82 22.99
C ASP A 66 -16.84 40.26 22.89
N SER A 67 -17.04 40.83 24.07
CA SER A 67 -17.38 42.24 24.34
C SER A 67 -16.43 43.32 23.75
N CYS A 68 -15.47 42.94 22.89
CA CYS A 68 -14.46 43.84 22.32
C CYS A 68 -14.88 44.44 20.97
N CYS A 69 -15.84 43.87 20.26
CA CYS A 69 -16.29 44.36 18.96
C CYS A 69 -17.70 44.98 19.07
N LEU A 70 -17.88 46.19 18.56
CA LEU A 70 -19.06 47.06 18.75
C LEU A 70 -20.32 46.61 17.97
N GLY A 71 -20.61 45.30 17.88
CA GLY A 71 -21.85 44.74 17.35
C GLY A 71 -22.71 44.17 18.48
N LEU A 72 -24.01 44.49 18.50
CA LEU A 72 -24.96 43.82 19.40
C LEU A 72 -25.17 42.35 18.94
N PRO A 73 -25.55 41.42 19.84
CA PRO A 73 -25.86 40.04 19.50
C PRO A 73 -27.04 39.92 18.50
N ILE A 74 -26.98 38.97 17.56
CA ILE A 74 -28.13 38.59 16.70
C ILE A 74 -29.19 37.89 17.56
N GLU A 75 -30.35 38.53 17.72
CA GLU A 75 -31.52 38.01 18.43
C GLU A 75 -32.38 37.11 17.52
N HIS A 76 -33.32 36.38 18.12
CA HIS A 76 -34.24 35.46 17.43
C HIS A 76 -34.99 36.15 16.27
N ASP A 77 -35.08 35.48 15.11
CA ASP A 77 -35.69 35.95 13.84
C ASP A 77 -34.94 37.09 13.13
N GLN A 78 -33.70 37.40 13.53
CA GLN A 78 -32.88 38.38 12.84
C GLN A 78 -31.98 37.72 11.79
N SER A 79 -31.77 38.44 10.69
CA SER A 79 -30.98 37.96 9.55
C SER A 79 -29.73 38.80 9.32
N SER A 80 -28.73 38.18 8.69
CA SER A 80 -27.52 38.84 8.23
C SER A 80 -27.08 38.25 6.90
N TYR A 81 -26.56 39.08 5.98
CA TYR A 81 -26.01 38.58 4.73
C TYR A 81 -24.76 39.35 4.29
N LEU A 82 -23.95 38.66 3.50
CA LEU A 82 -22.83 39.16 2.72
C LEU A 82 -23.09 38.87 1.25
N GLU A 83 -22.94 39.86 0.40
CA GLU A 83 -23.28 39.80 -1.02
C GLU A 83 -22.18 40.46 -1.87
N VAL A 84 -21.93 39.93 -3.06
CA VAL A 84 -21.04 40.52 -4.05
C VAL A 84 -21.59 40.30 -5.45
N GLU A 85 -21.59 41.37 -6.25
CA GLU A 85 -21.84 41.28 -7.68
C GLU A 85 -20.50 41.03 -8.40
N ILE A 86 -20.47 39.99 -9.24
CA ILE A 86 -19.32 39.62 -10.05
C ILE A 86 -19.70 39.61 -11.53
N THR A 87 -18.73 39.85 -12.40
CA THR A 87 -18.90 39.68 -13.85
C THR A 87 -17.80 38.80 -14.40
N LEU A 88 -18.18 37.64 -14.92
CA LEU A 88 -17.28 36.61 -15.39
C LEU A 88 -17.18 36.66 -16.92
N PRO A 89 -15.97 36.74 -17.50
CA PRO A 89 -15.79 36.77 -18.95
C PRO A 89 -16.02 35.40 -19.62
N LYS A 90 -16.03 34.32 -18.83
CA LYS A 90 -16.23 32.92 -19.21
C LYS A 90 -16.81 32.17 -17.99
N ASP A 91 -17.24 30.93 -18.21
CA ASP A 91 -17.61 30.03 -17.11
C ASP A 91 -16.43 29.89 -16.12
N ALA A 92 -16.74 29.84 -14.84
CA ALA A 92 -15.77 29.83 -13.77
C ALA A 92 -16.28 28.97 -12.59
N LEU A 93 -15.36 28.61 -11.70
CA LEU A 93 -15.71 28.03 -10.41
C LEU A 93 -15.60 29.09 -9.32
N ILE A 94 -16.62 29.20 -8.49
CA ILE A 94 -16.49 29.85 -7.19
C ILE A 94 -16.12 28.82 -6.13
N SER A 95 -15.17 29.15 -5.26
CA SER A 95 -14.89 28.37 -4.05
C SER A 95 -14.90 29.24 -2.79
N PHE A 96 -15.38 28.74 -1.66
CA PHE A 96 -15.24 29.37 -0.34
C PHE A 96 -15.28 28.34 0.78
N HIS A 97 -14.71 28.68 1.93
CA HIS A 97 -14.70 27.84 3.13
C HIS A 97 -15.82 28.28 4.06
N ARG A 98 -16.48 27.32 4.72
CA ARG A 98 -17.56 27.60 5.67
C ARG A 98 -17.46 26.76 6.93
N LYS A 99 -17.73 27.37 8.09
CA LYS A 99 -17.85 26.68 9.39
C LYS A 99 -19.22 27.00 9.98
N THR A 100 -19.83 26.05 10.68
CA THR A 100 -21.16 26.24 11.29
C THR A 100 -21.14 25.73 12.72
N SER A 101 -21.66 26.53 13.64
CA SER A 101 -22.07 26.06 14.96
C SER A 101 -23.54 26.41 15.16
N LEU A 102 -24.39 25.55 14.61
CA LEU A 102 -25.81 25.82 14.42
C LEU A 102 -26.65 24.72 15.07
N SER A 103 -27.67 25.12 15.81
CA SER A 103 -28.63 24.24 16.47
C SER A 103 -30.07 24.61 16.08
N GLY A 104 -30.98 23.62 16.10
CA GLY A 104 -32.35 23.81 15.64
C GLY A 104 -32.46 23.99 14.12
N ASP A 105 -33.51 24.67 13.67
CA ASP A 105 -33.80 24.93 12.24
C ASP A 105 -33.03 26.17 11.70
N CYS A 106 -31.76 26.32 12.09
CA CYS A 106 -30.88 27.40 11.65
C CYS A 106 -30.01 26.98 10.48
N TYR A 107 -29.83 27.88 9.51
CA TYR A 107 -29.07 27.59 8.31
C TYR A 107 -28.14 28.74 7.91
N LEU A 108 -26.92 28.38 7.50
CA LEU A 108 -26.12 29.18 6.59
C LEU A 108 -26.52 28.81 5.17
N GLN A 109 -26.88 29.79 4.35
CA GLN A 109 -27.35 29.60 2.99
C GLN A 109 -26.46 30.36 2.01
N PHE A 110 -26.26 29.79 0.83
CA PHE A 110 -25.55 30.41 -0.28
C PHE A 110 -26.45 30.47 -1.51
N TYR A 111 -26.49 31.63 -2.17
CA TYR A 111 -27.33 31.89 -3.32
C TYR A 111 -26.50 32.41 -4.50
N ILE A 112 -26.92 32.03 -5.70
CA ILE A 112 -26.46 32.58 -6.97
C ILE A 112 -27.70 33.14 -7.69
N ASP A 113 -27.73 34.44 -7.95
CA ASP A 113 -28.88 35.14 -8.56
C ASP A 113 -30.21 34.86 -7.85
N ASP A 114 -30.21 34.96 -6.51
CA ASP A 114 -31.34 34.65 -5.62
C ASP A 114 -31.84 33.19 -5.68
N VAL A 115 -31.16 32.28 -6.39
CA VAL A 115 -31.42 30.84 -6.39
C VAL A 115 -30.56 30.17 -5.32
N LEU A 116 -31.18 29.38 -4.43
CA LEU A 116 -30.50 28.64 -3.38
C LEU A 116 -29.52 27.62 -4.01
N ALA A 117 -28.22 27.82 -3.77
CA ALA A 117 -27.12 27.02 -4.28
C ALA A 117 -26.44 26.17 -3.20
N GLY A 118 -26.68 26.46 -1.91
CA GLY A 118 -26.22 25.65 -0.79
C GLY A 118 -26.92 26.03 0.52
N GLU A 119 -27.08 25.06 1.41
CA GLU A 119 -27.72 25.22 2.72
C GLU A 119 -27.05 24.28 3.73
N TRP A 120 -26.64 24.81 4.89
CA TRP A 120 -25.89 24.05 5.89
C TRP A 120 -26.38 24.35 7.31
N SER A 121 -26.56 23.30 8.10
CA SER A 121 -26.95 23.33 9.51
C SER A 121 -26.04 22.44 10.37
N GLY A 122 -26.21 22.46 11.69
CA GLY A 122 -25.44 21.64 12.62
C GLY A 122 -24.07 22.20 13.00
N ASP A 123 -23.41 21.53 13.93
CA ASP A 123 -22.03 21.80 14.33
C ASP A 123 -21.07 21.08 13.39
N ASN A 124 -20.43 21.84 12.50
CA ASN A 124 -19.43 21.36 11.56
C ASN A 124 -18.22 22.29 11.61
N ASP A 125 -17.01 21.72 11.56
CA ASP A 125 -15.82 22.53 11.37
C ASP A 125 -15.77 23.14 9.95
N TRP A 126 -14.68 23.80 9.59
CA TRP A 126 -14.50 24.34 8.24
C TRP A 126 -14.73 23.30 7.13
N HIS A 127 -15.36 23.70 6.02
CA HIS A 127 -15.61 22.88 4.82
C HIS A 127 -15.52 23.74 3.56
N LEU A 128 -14.93 23.23 2.47
CA LEU A 128 -14.90 23.92 1.16
C LEU A 128 -16.24 23.72 0.46
N VAL A 129 -16.72 24.78 -0.17
CA VAL A 129 -17.85 24.76 -1.09
C VAL A 129 -17.34 25.23 -2.44
N VAL A 130 -17.65 24.49 -3.51
CA VAL A 130 -17.36 24.89 -4.89
C VAL A 130 -18.62 24.84 -5.74
N ARG A 131 -18.85 25.84 -6.59
CA ARG A 131 -19.96 25.90 -7.55
C ARG A 131 -19.48 26.37 -8.91
N GLU A 132 -20.05 25.80 -9.97
CA GLU A 132 -19.95 26.37 -11.30
C GLU A 132 -20.82 27.61 -11.42
N ILE A 133 -20.27 28.64 -12.06
CA ILE A 133 -20.97 29.85 -12.43
C ILE A 133 -20.69 30.09 -13.91
N GLN A 134 -21.76 30.25 -14.68
CA GLN A 134 -21.66 30.50 -16.12
C GLN A 134 -21.07 31.89 -16.40
N ALA A 135 -20.62 32.12 -17.63
CA ALA A 135 -20.21 33.44 -18.08
C ALA A 135 -21.38 34.43 -17.97
N GLY A 136 -21.14 35.58 -17.35
CA GLY A 136 -22.21 36.55 -17.12
C GLY A 136 -21.99 37.39 -15.87
N THR A 137 -22.96 38.26 -15.59
CA THR A 137 -23.03 39.01 -14.34
C THR A 137 -23.91 38.25 -13.37
N HIS A 138 -23.38 37.96 -12.18
CA HIS A 138 -24.04 37.18 -11.15
C HIS A 138 -23.96 37.88 -9.80
N VAL A 139 -25.00 37.70 -8.98
CA VAL A 139 -25.01 38.12 -7.58
C VAL A 139 -24.82 36.89 -6.70
N LEU A 140 -23.77 36.91 -5.88
CA LEU A 140 -23.43 35.85 -4.95
C LEU A 140 -23.75 36.31 -3.55
N LYS A 141 -24.50 35.51 -2.80
CA LYS A 141 -25.00 35.91 -1.48
C LYS A 141 -24.88 34.79 -0.46
N TRP A 142 -24.20 35.06 0.64
CA TRP A 142 -24.17 34.24 1.84
C TRP A 142 -25.14 34.84 2.86
N GLY A 143 -26.18 34.10 3.22
CA GLY A 143 -27.21 34.51 4.16
C GLY A 143 -27.23 33.64 5.41
N PHE A 144 -27.48 34.26 6.55
CA PHE A 144 -27.66 33.60 7.84
C PHE A 144 -28.92 34.12 8.52
N MET A 145 -29.71 33.21 9.09
CA MET A 145 -30.90 33.54 9.86
C MET A 145 -30.82 32.88 11.24
N GLU A 146 -30.90 33.68 12.29
CA GLU A 146 -30.82 33.22 13.67
C GLU A 146 -32.18 32.72 14.17
N CYS A 147 -32.24 31.49 14.67
CA CYS A 147 -33.46 30.91 15.25
C CYS A 147 -33.31 30.54 16.74
N LEU A 148 -32.10 30.53 17.33
CA LEU A 148 -31.88 30.24 18.76
C LEU A 148 -30.65 31.00 19.29
N SER A 149 -30.65 31.44 20.56
CA SER A 149 -29.52 32.21 21.11
C SER A 149 -28.20 31.43 21.04
N LEU A 150 -27.14 32.03 20.47
CA LEU A 150 -25.73 31.60 20.35
C LEU A 150 -25.26 30.89 19.07
N ASN A 151 -26.08 30.80 18.00
CA ASN A 151 -25.61 30.17 16.76
C ASN A 151 -24.63 31.08 15.99
N LYS A 152 -23.69 30.45 15.29
CA LYS A 152 -22.63 31.14 14.54
C LYS A 152 -22.34 30.41 13.24
N ALA A 153 -22.01 31.17 12.21
CA ALA A 153 -21.48 30.62 10.98
C ALA A 153 -20.33 31.49 10.50
N TRP A 154 -19.36 30.89 9.82
CA TRP A 154 -18.22 31.62 9.28
C TRP A 154 -18.01 31.30 7.80
N ILE A 155 -17.53 32.29 7.05
CA ILE A 155 -17.11 32.16 5.66
C ILE A 155 -15.67 32.67 5.53
N ASP A 156 -14.84 31.96 4.75
CA ASP A 156 -13.43 32.30 4.51
C ASP A 156 -12.98 31.95 3.08
N LYS A 157 -11.89 32.57 2.61
CA LYS A 157 -11.19 32.25 1.35
C LYS A 157 -12.10 32.17 0.12
N ILE A 158 -12.92 33.18 -0.11
CA ILE A 158 -13.76 33.24 -1.30
C ILE A 158 -12.86 33.46 -2.52
N LYS A 159 -12.99 32.66 -3.58
CA LYS A 159 -12.17 32.76 -4.81
C LYS A 159 -13.00 32.48 -6.05
N ILE A 160 -12.62 33.11 -7.15
CA ILE A 160 -13.14 32.83 -8.50
C ILE A 160 -12.01 32.30 -9.35
N MET A 161 -12.20 31.11 -9.91
CA MET A 161 -11.22 30.45 -10.75
C MET A 161 -11.77 30.39 -12.17
N VAL A 162 -11.31 31.33 -12.99
CA VAL A 162 -11.62 31.40 -14.43
C VAL A 162 -10.67 30.47 -15.18
N ASP A 163 -11.14 29.76 -16.20
CA ASP A 163 -10.35 28.83 -17.04
C ASP A 163 -9.87 27.54 -16.33
N MET A 164 -10.60 27.00 -15.36
CA MET A 164 -10.43 25.59 -14.95
C MET A 164 -11.35 24.67 -15.77
N ASP A 165 -10.80 24.13 -16.85
CA ASP A 165 -11.31 22.88 -17.43
C ASP A 165 -11.00 21.75 -16.44
N LEU A 166 -12.03 21.27 -15.71
CA LEU A 166 -11.93 20.13 -14.79
C LEU A 166 -11.86 18.78 -15.53
N GLY A 167 -12.09 18.78 -16.85
CA GLY A 167 -12.29 17.58 -17.62
C GLY A 167 -13.70 17.00 -17.43
N GLU A 168 -13.90 15.78 -17.95
CA GLU A 168 -15.15 15.05 -17.80
C GLU A 168 -15.33 14.50 -16.38
N GLU A 169 -16.59 14.38 -15.94
CA GLU A 169 -16.94 13.68 -14.71
C GLU A 169 -16.61 12.19 -14.87
N VAL A 170 -15.88 11.65 -13.91
CA VAL A 170 -15.41 10.27 -13.88
C VAL A 170 -16.33 9.45 -12.99
N SER A 171 -16.83 8.34 -13.54
CA SER A 171 -17.60 7.38 -12.76
C SER A 171 -16.65 6.45 -12.02
N VAL A 172 -16.81 6.38 -10.69
CA VAL A 172 -16.14 5.38 -9.83
C VAL A 172 -17.23 4.59 -9.11
N PRO A 173 -17.68 3.45 -9.67
CA PRO A 173 -18.85 2.73 -9.19
C PRO A 173 -18.60 1.98 -7.87
N ASP A 174 -17.37 1.54 -7.62
CA ASP A 174 -16.98 0.88 -6.38
C ASP A 174 -16.85 1.91 -5.24
N SER A 175 -17.63 1.75 -4.18
CA SER A 175 -17.66 2.71 -3.08
C SER A 175 -16.37 2.73 -2.26
N ASN A 176 -15.64 1.62 -2.19
CA ASN A 176 -14.38 1.53 -1.46
C ASN A 176 -13.29 2.25 -2.25
N LEU A 177 -13.23 2.00 -3.56
CA LEU A 177 -12.34 2.73 -4.45
C LEU A 177 -12.65 4.24 -4.48
N MET A 178 -13.93 4.60 -4.61
CA MET A 178 -14.40 5.98 -4.56
C MET A 178 -13.94 6.66 -3.26
N SER A 179 -14.09 5.98 -2.11
CA SER A 179 -13.67 6.51 -0.82
C SER A 179 -12.16 6.74 -0.74
N ILE A 180 -11.35 5.83 -1.29
CA ILE A 180 -9.89 5.99 -1.36
C ILE A 180 -9.50 7.14 -2.28
N ILE A 181 -10.09 7.21 -3.47
CA ILE A 181 -9.78 8.27 -4.44
C ILE A 181 -10.14 9.63 -3.85
N LEU A 182 -11.31 9.78 -3.24
CA LEU A 182 -11.71 11.01 -2.54
C LEU A 182 -10.75 11.34 -1.39
N ALA A 183 -10.26 10.33 -0.65
CA ALA A 183 -9.25 10.54 0.38
C ALA A 183 -7.87 10.95 -0.16
N TYR A 184 -7.52 10.54 -1.39
CA TYR A 184 -6.31 10.96 -2.10
C TYR A 184 -6.43 12.39 -2.61
N ILE A 185 -7.53 12.71 -3.28
CA ILE A 185 -7.83 14.07 -3.76
C ILE A 185 -7.85 15.03 -2.57
N GLY A 186 -8.43 14.62 -1.43
CA GLY A 186 -8.54 15.44 -0.22
C GLY A 186 -7.25 15.67 0.59
N LYS A 187 -6.10 15.10 0.21
CA LYS A 187 -4.86 15.21 1.00
C LYS A 187 -3.80 16.09 0.35
N ASN A 188 -3.26 17.00 1.17
CA ASN A 188 -1.98 17.67 0.90
C ASN A 188 -0.85 16.60 0.75
N PRO A 189 0.08 16.71 -0.22
CA PRO A 189 1.13 15.71 -0.53
C PRO A 189 2.02 15.20 0.62
N LYS A 190 1.93 15.77 1.83
CA LYS A 190 2.65 15.31 3.03
C LYS A 190 1.87 14.28 3.86
N ALA A 191 0.57 14.10 3.63
CA ALA A 191 -0.29 13.19 4.38
C ALA A 191 -0.25 11.73 3.90
N THR A 192 0.32 11.47 2.72
CA THR A 192 0.54 10.13 2.13
C THR A 192 1.24 9.18 3.11
N VAL A 193 2.23 9.70 3.84
CA VAL A 193 3.01 8.95 4.83
C VAL A 193 2.18 8.53 6.06
N SER A 194 1.14 9.27 6.42
CA SER A 194 0.40 9.05 7.69
C SER A 194 -0.71 8.02 7.58
N VAL A 195 -1.41 7.92 6.44
CA VAL A 195 -2.46 6.90 6.24
C VAL A 195 -1.86 5.54 5.90
N MET A 196 -0.79 5.50 5.12
CA MET A 196 0.01 4.29 4.93
C MET A 196 0.55 3.71 6.25
N ARG A 197 1.04 4.56 7.16
CA ARG A 197 1.52 4.12 8.48
C ARG A 197 0.42 3.56 9.38
N MET A 198 -0.83 3.93 9.15
CA MET A 198 -1.97 3.42 9.94
C MET A 198 -2.46 2.06 9.44
N LEU A 199 -2.38 1.79 8.14
CA LEU A 199 -2.71 0.48 7.56
C LEU A 199 -1.59 -0.54 7.83
N LYS A 200 -0.31 -0.18 7.63
CA LYS A 200 0.85 -1.05 7.94
C LYS A 200 1.00 -1.44 9.42
N LYS A 201 0.36 -0.71 10.36
CA LYS A 201 0.43 -1.02 11.80
C LYS A 201 -0.61 -2.04 12.25
N LYS A 202 -1.44 -2.55 11.33
CA LYS A 202 -2.56 -3.44 11.64
C LYS A 202 -2.33 -4.91 11.27
N THR A 203 -1.15 -5.27 10.77
CA THR A 203 -0.75 -6.65 10.48
C THR A 203 0.66 -6.90 10.97
N ASP A 204 0.78 -7.12 12.28
CA ASP A 204 1.77 -7.99 12.92
C ASP A 204 1.32 -8.14 14.38
N GLU A 205 1.05 -9.38 14.79
CA GLU A 205 0.49 -9.82 16.08
C GLU A 205 -1.05 -9.82 16.22
N GLY A 206 -1.59 -11.01 16.46
CA GLY A 206 -3.02 -11.31 16.45
C GLY A 206 -3.86 -10.76 17.60
N ILE A 207 -5.17 -10.83 17.35
CA ILE A 207 -6.33 -10.70 18.25
C ILE A 207 -6.49 -9.34 18.96
N LEU A 208 -7.46 -8.57 18.46
CA LEU A 208 -8.14 -7.46 19.16
C LEU A 208 -8.66 -7.90 20.54
N PRO A 209 -8.37 -7.14 21.61
CA PRO A 209 -9.26 -7.01 22.74
C PRO A 209 -10.02 -5.66 22.65
N ASP A 210 -11.33 -5.80 22.57
CA ASP A 210 -12.39 -4.91 23.06
C ASP A 210 -12.29 -3.38 22.87
N ASP A 211 -13.33 -2.87 22.20
CA ASP A 211 -14.03 -1.63 22.54
C ASP A 211 -13.19 -0.35 22.61
N LYS A 212 -12.66 0.02 21.44
CA LYS A 212 -12.73 1.43 21.02
C LYS A 212 -13.12 1.49 19.55
N GLU A 213 -14.39 1.81 19.28
CA GLU A 213 -14.73 2.58 18.10
C GLU A 213 -13.98 3.93 18.18
N GLU A 214 -12.70 3.93 17.85
CA GLU A 214 -11.99 5.16 17.54
C GLU A 214 -12.46 5.57 16.15
N LYS A 215 -13.60 6.29 16.18
CA LYS A 215 -14.15 7.18 15.17
C LYS A 215 -13.14 7.39 14.05
N ILE A 216 -13.38 6.73 12.90
CA ILE A 216 -12.68 7.00 11.64
C ILE A 216 -12.62 8.52 11.54
N MET A 217 -11.44 9.09 11.74
CA MET A 217 -11.24 10.51 11.58
C MET A 217 -11.31 10.71 10.07
N THR A 218 -12.52 10.99 9.58
CA THR A 218 -12.76 11.46 8.22
C THR A 218 -11.79 12.62 8.01
N PRO A 219 -10.82 12.51 7.11
CA PRO A 219 -9.99 13.65 6.79
C PRO A 219 -10.90 14.68 6.11
N ASP A 220 -11.27 15.71 6.86
CA ASP A 220 -12.02 16.86 6.37
C ASP A 220 -11.16 17.56 5.30
N PHE A 221 -11.65 17.55 4.04
CA PHE A 221 -11.42 18.49 2.91
C PHE A 221 -11.06 17.85 1.58
N LEU A 222 -12.06 17.70 0.70
CA LEU A 222 -12.22 18.32 -0.63
C LEU A 222 -13.45 17.63 -1.24
N ILE A 223 -14.62 17.87 -0.66
CA ILE A 223 -15.87 17.44 -1.29
C ILE A 223 -16.29 18.60 -2.18
N TYR A 224 -15.81 18.58 -3.43
CA TYR A 224 -16.56 19.19 -4.51
C TYR A 224 -17.95 18.52 -4.52
N ASP A 225 -18.98 19.33 -4.73
CA ASP A 225 -20.41 18.99 -4.62
C ASP A 225 -20.74 17.49 -4.79
N GLU A 226 -21.41 16.91 -3.79
CA GLU A 226 -22.07 15.60 -3.89
C GLU A 226 -21.16 14.36 -4.10
N GLY A 227 -19.83 14.46 -3.98
CA GLY A 227 -18.92 13.31 -4.12
C GLY A 227 -18.61 12.93 -5.57
N ARG A 228 -18.68 13.91 -6.49
CA ARG A 228 -18.30 13.76 -7.89
C ARG A 228 -16.79 13.90 -8.06
N ILE A 229 -16.21 13.14 -9.00
CA ILE A 229 -14.79 13.14 -9.33
C ILE A 229 -14.64 13.59 -10.78
N TYR A 230 -13.66 14.44 -11.09
CA TYR A 230 -13.35 14.87 -12.45
C TYR A 230 -11.97 14.41 -12.90
N ALA A 231 -11.81 14.16 -14.21
CA ALA A 231 -10.62 13.54 -14.78
C ALA A 231 -9.32 14.28 -14.44
N LYS A 232 -9.36 15.61 -14.32
CA LYS A 232 -8.18 16.41 -13.98
C LYS A 232 -7.71 16.24 -12.53
N GLU A 233 -8.61 15.89 -11.62
CA GLU A 233 -8.27 15.59 -10.22
C GLU A 233 -7.50 14.27 -10.11
N LEU A 234 -7.76 13.34 -11.02
CA LEU A 234 -7.08 12.05 -11.11
C LEU A 234 -5.75 12.14 -11.85
N PHE A 235 -5.61 13.14 -12.73
CA PHE A 235 -4.44 13.28 -13.60
C PHE A 235 -3.12 13.37 -12.82
N ASP A 236 -3.11 14.05 -11.67
CA ASP A 236 -1.90 14.26 -10.86
C ASP A 236 -1.60 13.10 -9.89
N ILE A 237 -2.44 12.06 -9.84
CA ILE A 237 -2.20 10.89 -8.99
C ILE A 237 -1.07 10.05 -9.59
N VAL A 238 0.01 9.93 -8.84
CA VAL A 238 1.22 9.16 -9.20
C VAL A 238 1.32 7.85 -8.43
N GLU A 239 0.65 7.75 -7.29
CA GLU A 239 0.68 6.61 -6.40
C GLU A 239 -0.72 6.40 -5.79
N LEU A 240 -1.20 5.16 -5.80
CA LEU A 240 -2.47 4.76 -5.22
C LEU A 240 -2.29 3.41 -4.51
N LEU A 241 -2.46 3.37 -3.19
CA LEU A 241 -2.49 2.12 -2.44
C LEU A 241 -3.89 1.89 -1.84
N ALA A 242 -4.46 0.73 -2.12
CA ALA A 242 -5.80 0.34 -1.69
C ALA A 242 -5.90 -1.19 -1.44
N GLU A 243 -4.95 -1.73 -0.68
CA GLU A 243 -4.89 -3.12 -0.22
C GLU A 243 -6.03 -3.48 0.78
N TYR A 244 -6.53 -4.72 0.77
CA TYR A 244 -7.45 -5.29 1.78
C TYR A 244 -8.79 -4.56 2.01
N ILE A 245 -9.40 -3.97 0.99
CA ILE A 245 -10.66 -3.20 1.15
C ILE A 245 -11.80 -3.67 0.24
N SER A 246 -11.74 -4.89 -0.29
CA SER A 246 -12.82 -5.50 -1.08
C SER A 246 -13.24 -4.66 -2.28
N ILE A 247 -12.28 -4.08 -3.01
CA ILE A 247 -12.53 -3.48 -4.32
C ILE A 247 -12.83 -4.59 -5.33
N SER A 248 -13.86 -4.40 -6.15
CA SER A 248 -14.22 -5.34 -7.22
C SER A 248 -14.29 -4.70 -8.61
N ASP A 249 -14.56 -3.39 -8.66
CA ASP A 249 -14.64 -2.61 -9.90
C ASP A 249 -13.67 -1.43 -9.84
N ILE A 250 -12.69 -1.44 -10.73
CA ILE A 250 -11.66 -0.40 -10.82
C ILE A 250 -11.91 0.64 -11.92
N THR A 251 -13.14 0.71 -12.43
CA THR A 251 -13.56 1.78 -13.34
C THR A 251 -13.30 3.14 -12.73
N GLY A 252 -12.75 4.04 -13.53
CA GLY A 252 -12.27 5.37 -13.15
C GLY A 252 -10.74 5.46 -13.06
N LEU A 253 -10.03 4.34 -12.80
CA LEU A 253 -8.57 4.34 -12.77
C LEU A 253 -7.93 4.66 -14.13
N GLU A 254 -8.64 4.43 -15.24
CA GLU A 254 -8.16 4.74 -16.59
C GLU A 254 -7.78 6.21 -16.81
N HIS A 255 -8.26 7.11 -15.93
CA HIS A 255 -7.97 8.55 -15.97
C HIS A 255 -6.70 8.94 -15.18
N MET A 256 -6.09 8.03 -14.42
CA MET A 256 -4.86 8.28 -13.65
C MET A 256 -3.61 8.12 -14.53
N HIS A 257 -3.49 8.90 -15.60
CA HIS A 257 -2.46 8.72 -16.63
C HIS A 257 -1.01 8.85 -16.15
N ASN A 258 -0.77 9.49 -14.99
CA ASN A 258 0.57 9.64 -14.40
C ASN A 258 0.88 8.63 -13.30
N LEU A 259 0.01 7.62 -13.10
CA LEU A 259 0.19 6.59 -12.10
C LEU A 259 1.45 5.77 -12.38
N LYS A 260 2.31 5.67 -11.35
CA LYS A 260 3.59 4.96 -11.37
C LYS A 260 3.65 3.80 -10.39
N TYR A 261 2.91 3.91 -9.29
CA TYR A 261 2.89 2.96 -8.19
C TYR A 261 1.43 2.64 -7.88
N LEU A 262 1.02 1.40 -8.08
CA LEU A 262 -0.35 0.96 -7.82
C LEU A 262 -0.32 -0.32 -7.02
N ASP A 263 -0.95 -0.29 -5.86
CA ASP A 263 -1.16 -1.47 -5.02
C ASP A 263 -2.66 -1.64 -4.79
N LEU A 264 -3.19 -2.73 -5.36
CA LEU A 264 -4.56 -3.18 -5.21
C LEU A 264 -4.60 -4.64 -4.75
N SER A 265 -3.56 -5.08 -4.03
CA SER A 265 -3.47 -6.42 -3.46
C SER A 265 -4.65 -6.75 -2.55
N ASP A 266 -4.97 -8.03 -2.42
CA ASP A 266 -5.98 -8.54 -1.47
C ASP A 266 -7.37 -7.90 -1.64
N ASN A 267 -7.87 -7.95 -2.88
CA ASN A 267 -9.18 -7.45 -3.27
C ASN A 267 -9.97 -8.51 -4.05
N GLU A 268 -11.07 -8.11 -4.71
CA GLU A 268 -11.95 -8.99 -5.47
C GLU A 268 -11.95 -8.63 -6.97
N ILE A 269 -10.83 -8.09 -7.47
CA ILE A 269 -10.71 -7.57 -8.84
C ILE A 269 -10.59 -8.73 -9.83
N ALA A 270 -11.43 -8.70 -10.86
CA ALA A 270 -11.35 -9.65 -11.98
C ALA A 270 -11.09 -8.95 -13.33
N ASP A 271 -11.64 -7.75 -13.53
CA ASP A 271 -11.46 -6.96 -14.75
C ASP A 271 -10.43 -5.85 -14.55
N ILE A 272 -9.30 -5.97 -15.24
CA ILE A 272 -8.19 -5.01 -15.22
C ILE A 272 -8.13 -4.14 -16.49
N THR A 273 -9.17 -4.16 -17.31
CA THR A 273 -9.27 -3.31 -18.53
C THR A 273 -9.02 -1.83 -18.26
N PRO A 274 -9.48 -1.23 -17.14
CA PRO A 274 -9.18 0.17 -16.81
C PRO A 274 -7.68 0.51 -16.76
N LEU A 275 -6.80 -0.47 -16.52
CA LEU A 275 -5.36 -0.26 -16.43
C LEU A 275 -4.64 -0.26 -17.79
N GLN A 276 -5.32 -0.64 -18.88
CA GLN A 276 -4.71 -0.94 -20.19
C GLN A 276 -3.80 0.16 -20.75
N ASN A 277 -4.13 1.43 -20.49
CA ASN A 277 -3.44 2.59 -21.04
C ASN A 277 -2.57 3.35 -20.01
N LEU A 278 -2.40 2.81 -18.79
CA LEU A 278 -1.60 3.43 -17.74
C LEU A 278 -0.11 3.09 -17.91
N THR A 279 0.46 3.46 -19.05
CA THR A 279 1.80 3.01 -19.49
C THR A 279 2.98 3.55 -18.68
N GLU A 280 2.72 4.41 -17.71
CA GLU A 280 3.73 5.00 -16.81
C GLU A 280 3.96 4.18 -15.54
N ILE A 281 3.17 3.11 -15.30
CA ILE A 281 3.28 2.22 -14.15
C ILE A 281 4.67 1.55 -14.13
N ASN A 282 5.38 1.75 -13.02
CA ASN A 282 6.67 1.14 -12.72
C ASN A 282 6.51 -0.03 -11.73
N GLU A 283 5.65 0.10 -10.73
CA GLU A 283 5.40 -0.91 -9.70
C GLU A 283 3.89 -1.16 -9.63
N LEU A 284 3.51 -2.43 -9.77
CA LEU A 284 2.11 -2.86 -9.79
C LEU A 284 1.95 -4.12 -8.95
N ASP A 285 1.16 -4.02 -7.88
CA ASP A 285 0.74 -5.15 -7.07
C ASP A 285 -0.77 -5.36 -7.22
N LEU A 286 -1.12 -6.53 -7.75
CA LEU A 286 -2.48 -7.04 -7.91
C LEU A 286 -2.58 -8.47 -7.37
N SER A 287 -1.71 -8.82 -6.44
CA SER A 287 -1.72 -10.11 -5.75
C SER A 287 -3.06 -10.37 -5.07
N ASN A 288 -3.39 -11.64 -4.84
CA ASN A 288 -4.58 -12.05 -4.08
C ASN A 288 -5.89 -11.43 -4.64
N ASN A 289 -6.11 -11.59 -5.94
CA ASN A 289 -7.31 -11.12 -6.64
C ASN A 289 -7.95 -12.28 -7.45
N GLN A 290 -8.86 -11.98 -8.38
CA GLN A 290 -9.60 -12.96 -9.18
C GLN A 290 -9.29 -12.82 -10.68
N ILE A 291 -8.08 -12.35 -11.02
CA ILE A 291 -7.68 -12.02 -12.39
C ILE A 291 -7.42 -13.29 -13.19
N THR A 292 -8.00 -13.36 -14.39
CA THR A 292 -7.75 -14.44 -15.37
C THR A 292 -7.12 -13.94 -16.66
N ASP A 293 -7.44 -12.71 -17.08
CA ASP A 293 -6.99 -12.11 -18.35
C ASP A 293 -6.12 -10.88 -18.10
N ILE A 294 -4.85 -11.00 -18.47
CA ILE A 294 -3.85 -9.93 -18.37
C ILE A 294 -3.53 -9.27 -19.71
N THR A 295 -4.37 -9.47 -20.74
CA THR A 295 -4.26 -8.77 -22.03
C THR A 295 -4.13 -7.24 -21.90
N PRO A 296 -4.81 -6.57 -20.94
CA PRO A 296 -4.61 -5.15 -20.70
C PRO A 296 -3.15 -4.74 -20.45
N PHE A 297 -2.29 -5.62 -19.93
CA PHE A 297 -0.90 -5.28 -19.58
C PHE A 297 0.10 -5.29 -20.74
N GLN A 298 -0.32 -5.68 -21.94
CA GLN A 298 0.59 -5.81 -23.10
C GLN A 298 1.42 -4.56 -23.46
N ASN A 299 1.01 -3.38 -22.97
CA ASN A 299 1.67 -2.09 -23.23
C ASN A 299 2.33 -1.44 -22.02
N LEU A 300 2.37 -2.07 -20.83
CA LEU A 300 2.96 -1.51 -19.61
C LEU A 300 4.50 -1.58 -19.60
N ARG A 301 5.15 -1.16 -20.68
CA ARG A 301 6.57 -1.42 -20.97
C ARG A 301 7.57 -0.84 -19.96
N ARG A 302 7.12 0.02 -19.05
CA ARG A 302 7.93 0.64 -17.99
C ARG A 302 7.86 -0.07 -16.65
N THR A 303 7.01 -1.09 -16.54
CA THR A 303 6.88 -1.89 -15.31
C THR A 303 8.20 -2.59 -15.02
N ARG A 304 8.69 -2.41 -13.80
CA ARG A 304 9.91 -3.01 -13.24
C ARG A 304 9.57 -4.08 -12.22
N ASN A 305 8.54 -3.83 -11.42
CA ASN A 305 8.08 -4.74 -10.38
C ASN A 305 6.61 -5.04 -10.64
N LEU A 306 6.29 -6.32 -10.79
CA LEU A 306 4.93 -6.80 -11.07
C LEU A 306 4.61 -7.99 -10.18
N ASP A 307 3.65 -7.82 -9.28
CA ASP A 307 3.09 -8.91 -8.49
C ASP A 307 1.67 -9.22 -8.97
N LEU A 308 1.50 -10.46 -9.43
CA LEU A 308 0.23 -11.05 -9.85
C LEU A 308 0.01 -12.42 -9.18
N SER A 309 0.67 -12.64 -8.05
CA SER A 309 0.53 -13.86 -7.26
C SER A 309 -0.91 -14.13 -6.83
N ASN A 310 -1.23 -15.38 -6.56
CA ASN A 310 -2.53 -15.78 -6.00
C ASN A 310 -3.73 -15.29 -6.84
N ASN A 311 -3.64 -15.46 -8.16
CA ASN A 311 -4.70 -15.17 -9.12
C ASN A 311 -5.09 -16.45 -9.89
N GLN A 312 -5.79 -16.31 -11.03
CA GLN A 312 -6.27 -17.43 -11.84
C GLN A 312 -5.71 -17.36 -13.27
N ILE A 313 -4.51 -16.81 -13.43
CA ILE A 313 -3.88 -16.52 -14.73
C ILE A 313 -3.32 -17.82 -15.31
N ALA A 314 -3.58 -18.04 -16.60
CA ALA A 314 -3.03 -19.17 -17.36
C ALA A 314 -2.19 -18.74 -18.58
N ASP A 315 -2.54 -17.62 -19.21
CA ASP A 315 -1.85 -17.08 -20.39
C ASP A 315 -1.06 -15.82 -20.01
N ILE A 316 0.27 -15.92 -20.09
CA ILE A 316 1.19 -14.81 -19.83
C ILE A 316 1.79 -14.20 -21.11
N THR A 317 1.25 -14.52 -22.28
CA THR A 317 1.65 -13.91 -23.56
C THR A 317 1.69 -12.38 -23.53
N PRO A 318 0.77 -11.67 -22.83
CA PRO A 318 0.83 -10.22 -22.72
C PRO A 318 2.13 -9.67 -22.11
N LEU A 319 2.83 -10.44 -21.27
CA LEU A 319 4.06 -9.99 -20.59
C LEU A 319 5.29 -9.96 -21.50
N GLN A 320 5.25 -10.57 -22.68
CA GLN A 320 6.43 -10.78 -23.55
C GLN A 320 7.19 -9.51 -23.97
N ASN A 321 6.56 -8.33 -23.86
CA ASN A 321 7.14 -7.04 -24.24
C ASN A 321 7.48 -6.14 -23.04
N LEU A 322 7.34 -6.63 -21.80
CA LEU A 322 7.65 -5.90 -20.59
C LEU A 322 9.16 -5.98 -20.27
N THR A 323 9.96 -5.47 -21.20
CA THR A 323 11.42 -5.66 -21.23
C THR A 323 12.19 -4.94 -20.11
N GLU A 324 11.53 -4.11 -19.31
CA GLU A 324 12.13 -3.43 -18.15
C GLU A 324 11.83 -4.14 -16.81
N ILE A 325 11.12 -5.28 -16.81
CA ILE A 325 10.85 -6.02 -15.58
C ILE A 325 12.14 -6.58 -14.99
N ASN A 326 12.30 -6.37 -13.68
CA ASN A 326 13.37 -6.89 -12.85
C ASN A 326 12.84 -7.84 -11.77
N GLU A 327 11.63 -7.62 -11.27
CA GLU A 327 10.98 -8.42 -10.22
C GLU A 327 9.59 -8.83 -10.68
N LEU A 328 9.32 -10.13 -10.69
CA LEU A 328 8.05 -10.70 -11.14
C LEU A 328 7.61 -11.82 -10.21
N ASP A 329 6.43 -11.65 -9.61
CA ASP A 329 5.76 -12.71 -8.88
C ASP A 329 4.50 -13.14 -9.64
N LEU A 330 4.49 -14.41 -10.04
CA LEU A 330 3.38 -15.09 -10.69
C LEU A 330 3.01 -16.37 -9.93
N SER A 331 3.39 -16.47 -8.66
CA SER A 331 3.14 -17.64 -7.82
C SER A 331 1.64 -17.93 -7.68
N ASN A 332 1.31 -19.19 -7.42
CA ASN A 332 -0.05 -19.64 -7.12
C ASN A 332 -1.07 -19.24 -8.22
N ASN A 333 -0.72 -19.48 -9.47
CA ASN A 333 -1.56 -19.27 -10.65
C ASN A 333 -1.84 -20.61 -11.37
N GLN A 334 -2.21 -20.57 -12.65
CA GLN A 334 -2.51 -21.75 -13.47
C GLN A 334 -1.61 -21.85 -14.72
N ILE A 335 -0.41 -21.27 -14.64
CA ILE A 335 0.51 -21.10 -15.76
C ILE A 335 1.19 -22.44 -16.09
N ALA A 336 1.23 -22.77 -17.38
CA ALA A 336 1.95 -23.95 -17.88
C ALA A 336 3.02 -23.60 -18.93
N ASP A 337 2.81 -22.52 -19.68
CA ASP A 337 3.74 -22.05 -20.72
C ASP A 337 4.38 -20.72 -20.29
N ILE A 338 5.69 -20.77 -20.08
CA ILE A 338 6.52 -19.60 -19.72
C ILE A 338 7.38 -19.08 -20.88
N THR A 339 7.11 -19.54 -22.12
CA THR A 339 7.78 -19.02 -23.33
C THR A 339 7.78 -17.49 -23.44
N PRO A 340 6.71 -16.76 -23.03
CA PRO A 340 6.71 -15.30 -23.05
C PRO A 340 7.84 -14.64 -22.26
N LEU A 341 8.42 -15.32 -21.26
CA LEU A 341 9.49 -14.76 -20.41
C LEU A 341 10.89 -14.83 -21.04
N GLN A 342 11.08 -15.60 -22.11
CA GLN A 342 12.42 -15.98 -22.61
C GLN A 342 13.36 -14.82 -23.01
N ASN A 343 12.82 -13.63 -23.27
CA ASN A 343 13.57 -12.45 -23.72
C ASN A 343 13.67 -11.35 -22.66
N LEU A 344 13.13 -11.57 -21.45
CA LEU A 344 13.11 -10.59 -20.37
C LEU A 344 14.39 -10.71 -19.52
N ILE A 345 15.53 -10.41 -20.13
CA ILE A 345 16.86 -10.79 -19.62
C ILE A 345 17.36 -10.01 -18.38
N PHE A 346 16.58 -9.07 -17.85
CA PHE A 346 16.98 -8.20 -16.73
C PHE A 346 16.43 -8.63 -15.37
N PHE A 347 15.77 -9.78 -15.28
CA PHE A 347 15.27 -10.32 -14.02
C PHE A 347 16.37 -10.47 -12.97
N LEU A 348 16.05 -10.00 -11.77
CA LEU A 348 16.80 -10.23 -10.54
C LEU A 348 16.07 -11.24 -9.65
N PHE A 349 14.74 -11.18 -9.63
CA PHE A 349 13.84 -12.05 -8.86
C PHE A 349 12.69 -12.54 -9.75
N ILE A 350 12.42 -13.85 -9.70
CA ILE A 350 11.22 -14.46 -10.30
C ILE A 350 10.65 -15.49 -9.34
N ASP A 351 9.37 -15.36 -9.01
CA ASP A 351 8.58 -16.41 -8.37
C ASP A 351 7.53 -16.95 -9.35
N LEU A 352 7.65 -18.24 -9.64
CA LEU A 352 6.74 -19.03 -10.48
C LEU A 352 6.19 -20.24 -9.72
N SER A 353 6.27 -20.23 -8.39
CA SER A 353 5.84 -21.31 -7.53
C SER A 353 4.34 -21.61 -7.66
N GLY A 354 3.92 -22.83 -7.33
CA GLY A 354 2.49 -23.17 -7.25
C GLY A 354 1.76 -23.08 -8.60
N ASN A 355 2.44 -23.41 -9.70
CA ASN A 355 1.90 -23.38 -11.06
C ASN A 355 1.83 -24.81 -11.67
N LYS A 356 1.70 -24.91 -13.00
CA LYS A 356 1.60 -26.17 -13.75
C LYS A 356 2.77 -26.30 -14.74
N ILE A 357 3.92 -25.74 -14.41
CA ILE A 357 5.08 -25.66 -15.31
C ILE A 357 5.78 -27.01 -15.38
N THR A 358 6.08 -27.45 -16.61
CA THR A 358 6.89 -28.65 -16.88
C THR A 358 8.17 -28.35 -17.66
N ASP A 359 8.14 -27.33 -18.52
CA ASP A 359 9.27 -26.93 -19.37
C ASP A 359 9.79 -25.56 -18.95
N ILE A 360 11.04 -25.54 -18.47
CA ILE A 360 11.74 -24.32 -18.06
C ILE A 360 12.83 -23.88 -19.05
N THR A 361 12.85 -24.45 -20.26
CA THR A 361 13.76 -24.02 -21.35
C THR A 361 13.73 -22.50 -21.59
N PRO A 362 12.59 -21.80 -21.51
CA PRO A 362 12.55 -20.35 -21.65
C PRO A 362 13.47 -19.58 -20.68
N LEU A 363 13.80 -20.13 -19.51
CA LEU A 363 14.62 -19.45 -18.50
C LEU A 363 16.13 -19.51 -18.77
N GLN A 364 16.59 -20.34 -19.73
CA GLN A 364 18.01 -20.67 -19.91
C GLN A 364 18.97 -19.49 -20.16
N ASN A 365 18.43 -18.35 -20.62
CA ASN A 365 19.20 -17.16 -20.97
C ASN A 365 19.07 -16.02 -19.95
N LEU A 366 18.36 -16.24 -18.84
CA LEU A 366 18.11 -15.21 -17.83
C LEU A 366 19.28 -15.15 -16.83
N THR A 367 20.48 -14.92 -17.34
CA THR A 367 21.75 -15.10 -16.61
C THR A 367 22.00 -14.10 -15.49
N GLU A 368 21.16 -13.07 -15.35
CA GLU A 368 21.26 -12.04 -14.32
C GLU A 368 20.40 -12.36 -13.07
N ILE A 369 19.59 -13.42 -13.09
CA ILE A 369 18.73 -13.83 -11.97
C ILE A 369 19.58 -14.15 -10.73
N ASN A 370 19.17 -13.60 -9.59
CA ASN A 370 19.72 -13.91 -8.27
C ASN A 370 18.79 -14.80 -7.46
N GLU A 371 17.47 -14.66 -7.62
CA GLU A 371 16.47 -15.36 -6.82
C GLU A 371 15.42 -15.98 -7.76
N LEU A 372 15.22 -17.30 -7.63
CA LEU A 372 14.31 -18.06 -8.48
C LEU A 372 13.55 -19.08 -7.64
N ASP A 373 12.23 -18.91 -7.57
CA ASP A 373 11.33 -19.91 -7.00
C ASP A 373 10.53 -20.59 -8.12
N LEU A 374 10.71 -21.91 -8.23
CA LEU A 374 10.02 -22.81 -9.14
C LEU A 374 9.34 -23.95 -8.37
N SER A 375 9.16 -23.80 -7.06
CA SER A 375 8.59 -24.81 -6.19
C SER A 375 7.15 -25.16 -6.58
N ASN A 376 6.67 -26.32 -6.15
CA ASN A 376 5.27 -26.73 -6.33
C ASN A 376 4.82 -26.70 -7.81
N ASN A 377 5.67 -27.24 -8.69
CA ASN A 377 5.42 -27.37 -10.13
C ASN A 377 5.51 -28.86 -10.56
N GLN A 378 5.67 -29.12 -11.85
CA GLN A 378 5.76 -30.47 -12.42
C GLN A 378 7.07 -30.65 -13.21
N ILE A 379 8.14 -30.01 -12.74
CA ILE A 379 9.44 -29.95 -13.44
C ILE A 379 10.19 -31.26 -13.21
N THR A 380 10.76 -31.81 -14.29
CA THR A 380 11.63 -33.00 -14.25
C THR A 380 13.04 -32.71 -14.74
N ASP A 381 13.20 -31.77 -15.69
CA ASP A 381 14.49 -31.44 -16.31
C ASP A 381 14.89 -30.01 -15.95
N ILE A 382 16.00 -29.89 -15.23
CA ILE A 382 16.59 -28.61 -14.81
C ILE A 382 17.85 -28.23 -15.58
N THR A 383 18.15 -28.91 -16.70
CA THR A 383 19.25 -28.56 -17.61
C THR A 383 19.25 -27.08 -18.03
N PRO A 384 18.10 -26.42 -18.25
CA PRO A 384 18.06 -24.99 -18.56
C PRO A 384 18.74 -24.09 -17.52
N LEU A 385 18.81 -24.51 -16.25
CA LEU A 385 19.38 -23.69 -15.16
C LEU A 385 20.92 -23.69 -15.11
N GLN A 386 21.60 -24.59 -15.84
CA GLN A 386 23.04 -24.86 -15.69
C GLN A 386 23.99 -23.66 -15.89
N ASN A 387 23.50 -22.59 -16.54
CA ASN A 387 24.27 -21.38 -16.84
C ASN A 387 23.85 -20.16 -16.01
N LEU A 388 22.88 -20.29 -15.11
CA LEU A 388 22.38 -19.19 -14.28
C LEU A 388 23.27 -18.97 -13.04
N ARG A 389 24.55 -18.66 -13.31
CA ARG A 389 25.63 -18.68 -12.30
C ARG A 389 25.53 -17.62 -11.21
N ARG A 390 24.60 -16.68 -11.32
CA ARG A 390 24.37 -15.61 -10.33
C ARG A 390 23.28 -15.94 -9.31
N ILE A 391 22.59 -17.06 -9.49
CA ILE A 391 21.58 -17.51 -8.54
C ILE A 391 22.21 -17.67 -7.16
N ARG A 392 21.60 -17.03 -6.18
CA ARG A 392 21.89 -17.12 -4.75
C ARG A 392 20.81 -17.92 -4.02
N ASN A 393 19.55 -17.69 -4.34
CA ASN A 393 18.42 -18.38 -3.72
C ASN A 393 17.67 -19.15 -4.80
N LEU A 394 17.56 -20.47 -4.62
CA LEU A 394 16.92 -21.37 -5.57
C LEU A 394 15.98 -22.32 -4.83
N ASP A 395 14.68 -22.18 -5.06
CA ASP A 395 13.69 -23.14 -4.60
C ASP A 395 13.17 -23.97 -5.79
N LEU A 396 13.41 -25.27 -5.72
CA LEU A 396 12.97 -26.30 -6.66
C LEU A 396 12.17 -27.40 -5.94
N SER A 397 11.73 -27.14 -4.70
CA SER A 397 11.01 -28.09 -3.87
C SER A 397 9.67 -28.49 -4.50
N ASN A 398 9.14 -29.64 -4.11
CA ASN A 398 7.83 -30.12 -4.56
C ASN A 398 7.72 -30.21 -6.09
N ASN A 399 8.72 -30.84 -6.72
CA ASN A 399 8.78 -31.12 -8.16
C ASN A 399 9.00 -32.63 -8.39
N GLN A 400 9.44 -33.01 -9.59
CA GLN A 400 9.70 -34.40 -9.97
C GLN A 400 11.15 -34.58 -10.45
N ILE A 401 12.08 -33.84 -9.84
CA ILE A 401 13.48 -33.78 -10.24
C ILE A 401 14.22 -35.01 -9.70
N ALA A 402 15.01 -35.65 -10.55
CA ALA A 402 15.89 -36.76 -10.16
C ALA A 402 17.38 -36.49 -10.43
N ASP A 403 17.69 -35.74 -11.49
CA ASP A 403 19.05 -35.39 -11.87
C ASP A 403 19.34 -33.92 -11.55
N ILE A 404 20.27 -33.69 -10.61
CA ILE A 404 20.72 -32.36 -10.21
C ILE A 404 22.12 -32.00 -10.73
N THR A 405 22.66 -32.77 -11.66
CA THR A 405 23.93 -32.46 -12.36
C THR A 405 23.99 -31.03 -12.91
N PRO A 406 22.90 -30.44 -13.44
CA PRO A 406 22.89 -29.05 -13.90
C PRO A 406 23.32 -28.02 -12.84
N LEU A 407 23.13 -28.32 -11.55
CA LEU A 407 23.44 -27.37 -10.46
C LEU A 407 24.93 -27.31 -10.09
N GLN A 408 25.75 -28.25 -10.57
CA GLN A 408 27.14 -28.45 -10.09
C GLN A 408 28.09 -27.24 -10.21
N ASN A 409 27.74 -26.26 -11.05
CA ASN A 409 28.54 -25.07 -11.33
C ASN A 409 27.88 -23.77 -10.83
N LEU A 410 26.76 -23.85 -10.11
CA LEU A 410 26.06 -22.69 -9.54
C LEU A 410 26.65 -22.37 -8.17
N THR A 411 27.95 -22.08 -8.13
CA THR A 411 28.75 -22.00 -6.90
C THR A 411 28.39 -20.82 -5.98
N ASP A 412 27.66 -19.84 -6.49
CA ASP A 412 27.25 -18.63 -5.76
C ASP A 412 25.93 -18.83 -4.99
N ILE A 413 25.34 -20.03 -5.03
CA ILE A 413 24.14 -20.38 -4.26
C ILE A 413 24.41 -20.31 -2.76
N ASN A 414 23.56 -19.56 -2.06
CA ASN A 414 23.49 -19.42 -0.62
C ASN A 414 22.36 -20.29 -0.04
N GLU A 415 21.19 -20.29 -0.68
CA GLU A 415 20.02 -21.05 -0.24
C GLU A 415 19.51 -21.94 -1.37
N LEU A 416 19.37 -23.24 -1.08
CA LEU A 416 18.89 -24.24 -2.03
C LEU A 416 17.85 -25.13 -1.38
N ASP A 417 16.63 -25.13 -1.91
CA ASP A 417 15.61 -26.11 -1.54
C ASP A 417 15.32 -27.06 -2.70
N LEU A 418 15.55 -28.34 -2.46
CA LEU A 418 15.30 -29.47 -3.36
C LEU A 418 14.38 -30.51 -2.70
N SER A 419 13.69 -30.13 -1.62
CA SER A 419 12.83 -31.01 -0.84
C SER A 419 11.66 -31.56 -1.67
N ASN A 420 11.13 -32.72 -1.32
CA ASN A 420 10.00 -33.35 -2.00
C ASN A 420 10.24 -33.55 -3.51
N ASN A 421 11.34 -34.21 -3.85
CA ASN A 421 11.72 -34.58 -5.21
C ASN A 421 12.02 -36.09 -5.30
N GLN A 422 12.72 -36.53 -6.35
CA GLN A 422 13.08 -37.93 -6.61
C GLN A 422 14.61 -38.13 -6.67
N ILE A 423 15.35 -37.32 -5.92
CA ILE A 423 16.82 -37.26 -5.99
C ILE A 423 17.42 -38.45 -5.27
N THR A 424 18.41 -39.08 -5.89
CA THR A 424 19.21 -40.18 -5.30
C THR A 424 20.70 -39.84 -5.17
N ASP A 425 21.23 -39.02 -6.08
CA ASP A 425 22.64 -38.65 -6.16
C ASP A 425 22.80 -37.15 -5.91
N ILE A 426 23.48 -36.83 -4.81
CA ILE A 426 23.77 -35.44 -4.39
C ILE A 426 25.23 -35.04 -4.59
N THR A 427 26.04 -35.87 -5.26
CA THR A 427 27.43 -35.53 -5.60
C THR A 427 27.59 -34.23 -6.43
N PRO A 428 26.62 -33.79 -7.26
CA PRO A 428 26.70 -32.49 -7.93
C PRO A 428 26.82 -31.31 -6.96
N LEU A 429 26.35 -31.43 -5.71
CA LEU A 429 26.37 -30.36 -4.72
C LEU A 429 27.75 -30.14 -4.07
N GLN A 430 28.74 -31.01 -4.33
CA GLN A 430 30.05 -30.98 -3.67
C GLN A 430 30.85 -29.67 -3.83
N ASN A 431 30.52 -28.87 -4.86
CA ASN A 431 31.21 -27.61 -5.17
C ASN A 431 30.47 -26.37 -4.66
N LEU A 432 29.30 -26.52 -4.01
CA LEU A 432 28.53 -25.40 -3.48
C LEU A 432 29.10 -25.00 -2.11
N THR A 433 30.24 -24.31 -2.12
CA THR A 433 31.03 -24.08 -0.91
C THR A 433 30.54 -22.92 -0.05
N ASP A 434 29.77 -22.00 -0.63
CA ASP A 434 29.29 -20.77 0.02
C ASP A 434 27.83 -20.87 0.52
N ILE A 435 27.28 -22.09 0.55
CA ILE A 435 25.88 -22.38 0.88
C ILE A 435 25.63 -22.35 2.40
N ASN A 436 24.51 -21.75 2.82
CA ASN A 436 24.06 -21.69 4.21
C ASN A 436 22.82 -22.55 4.48
N CYS A 437 21.93 -22.72 3.52
CA CYS A 437 20.74 -23.54 3.69
C CYS A 437 20.61 -24.56 2.56
N ILE A 438 20.44 -25.83 2.94
CA ILE A 438 20.16 -26.93 2.00
C ILE A 438 18.96 -27.71 2.50
N GLY A 439 17.86 -27.63 1.76
CA GLY A 439 16.69 -28.50 1.88
C GLY A 439 16.81 -29.69 0.93
N LEU A 440 16.88 -30.91 1.46
CA LEU A 440 16.89 -32.16 0.70
C LEU A 440 15.85 -33.15 1.25
N SER A 441 14.87 -32.67 2.03
CA SER A 441 13.93 -33.58 2.68
C SER A 441 13.05 -34.32 1.70
N ASN A 442 12.52 -35.48 2.10
CA ASN A 442 11.57 -36.26 1.31
C ASN A 442 12.07 -36.56 -0.11
N ASN A 443 13.29 -37.09 -0.21
CA ASN A 443 13.92 -37.58 -1.44
C ASN A 443 14.21 -39.10 -1.32
N GLN A 444 15.06 -39.64 -2.19
CA GLN A 444 15.46 -41.05 -2.21
C GLN A 444 16.97 -41.20 -1.95
N ILE A 445 17.54 -40.30 -1.15
CA ILE A 445 18.97 -40.22 -0.90
C ILE A 445 19.39 -41.35 0.05
N LYS A 446 20.46 -42.04 -0.32
CA LYS A 446 21.08 -43.12 0.48
C LYS A 446 22.53 -42.81 0.80
N ASP A 447 23.22 -42.29 -0.21
CA ASP A 447 24.65 -42.07 -0.20
C ASP A 447 24.94 -40.58 -0.03
N ILE A 448 25.52 -40.24 1.12
CA ILE A 448 26.00 -38.89 1.43
C ILE A 448 27.54 -38.84 1.55
N THR A 449 28.24 -39.82 0.96
CA THR A 449 29.69 -40.05 1.17
C THR A 449 30.63 -39.02 0.56
N PHE A 450 30.13 -38.10 -0.26
CA PHE A 450 30.96 -37.01 -0.74
C PHE A 450 31.34 -36.07 0.41
N ARG A 451 32.49 -35.42 0.27
CA ARG A 451 33.00 -34.51 1.29
C ARG A 451 32.28 -33.17 1.14
N TRP A 452 31.46 -32.84 2.13
CA TRP A 452 30.95 -31.49 2.31
C TRP A 452 32.13 -30.53 2.52
N VAL A 453 32.31 -29.58 1.60
CA VAL A 453 33.33 -28.54 1.72
C VAL A 453 32.61 -27.21 1.85
N ARG A 454 32.71 -26.59 3.03
CA ARG A 454 32.19 -25.22 3.26
C ARG A 454 33.34 -24.24 3.48
N ASN A 455 33.12 -23.01 3.04
CA ASN A 455 34.02 -21.89 3.27
C ASN A 455 33.99 -21.48 4.75
N LEU A 456 35.17 -21.45 5.39
CA LEU A 456 35.30 -21.25 6.84
C LEU A 456 35.18 -19.78 7.29
N ASP A 457 35.15 -18.85 6.34
CA ASP A 457 35.03 -17.41 6.60
C ASP A 457 33.56 -16.94 6.66
N LEU A 458 32.59 -17.84 6.45
CA LEU A 458 31.17 -17.53 6.59
C LEU A 458 30.80 -17.42 8.07
N SER A 459 30.22 -16.27 8.44
CA SER A 459 29.72 -15.99 9.80
C SER A 459 28.30 -16.48 10.05
N GLU A 460 27.72 -17.21 9.10
CA GLU A 460 26.29 -17.53 9.06
C GLU A 460 26.03 -19.00 9.41
N ASP A 461 24.92 -19.21 10.11
CA ASP A 461 24.42 -20.51 10.56
C ASP A 461 24.16 -21.43 9.36
N PHE A 462 24.57 -22.71 9.46
CA PHE A 462 24.29 -23.70 8.42
C PHE A 462 23.11 -24.57 8.80
N SER A 463 22.12 -24.62 7.90
CA SER A 463 20.97 -25.52 8.00
C SER A 463 21.07 -26.60 6.93
N LEU A 464 21.02 -27.86 7.34
CA LEU A 464 20.97 -29.03 6.47
C LEU A 464 19.78 -29.91 6.85
N ASP A 465 18.80 -29.99 5.96
CA ASP A 465 17.66 -30.88 6.10
C ASP A 465 17.81 -32.08 5.16
N LEU A 466 18.02 -33.25 5.74
CA LEU A 466 18.10 -34.55 5.07
C LEU A 466 16.95 -35.47 5.50
N SER A 467 15.89 -34.92 6.09
CA SER A 467 14.80 -35.71 6.65
C SER A 467 14.01 -36.48 5.57
N GLY A 468 13.37 -37.58 5.93
CA GLY A 468 12.52 -38.32 4.99
C GLY A 468 13.28 -38.95 3.82
N ASN A 469 14.50 -39.42 4.05
CA ASN A 469 15.35 -40.10 3.05
C ASN A 469 15.58 -41.58 3.43
N GLU A 470 16.49 -42.25 2.73
CA GLU A 470 16.86 -43.65 2.96
C GLU A 470 18.31 -43.76 3.49
N ILE A 471 18.78 -42.78 4.26
CA ILE A 471 20.16 -42.70 4.77
C ILE A 471 20.36 -43.68 5.91
N THR A 472 21.46 -44.44 5.85
CA THR A 472 21.89 -45.37 6.91
C THR A 472 23.24 -45.00 7.52
N ASP A 473 24.14 -44.40 6.73
CA ASP A 473 25.51 -44.06 7.14
C ASP A 473 25.70 -42.55 7.13
N ILE A 474 25.93 -42.00 8.32
CA ILE A 474 26.17 -40.57 8.55
C ILE A 474 27.62 -40.25 8.91
N THR A 475 28.55 -41.21 8.73
CA THR A 475 30.01 -40.97 8.85
C THR A 475 30.49 -39.73 8.09
N PRO A 476 29.98 -39.42 6.87
CA PRO A 476 30.41 -38.24 6.12
C PRO A 476 30.13 -36.91 6.84
N LEU A 477 29.17 -36.88 7.77
CA LEU A 477 28.81 -35.70 8.57
C LEU A 477 29.80 -35.43 9.71
N GLN A 478 30.69 -36.37 10.05
CA GLN A 478 31.67 -36.24 11.15
C GLN A 478 32.57 -35.00 11.04
N ASN A 479 32.77 -34.48 9.81
CA ASN A 479 33.65 -33.34 9.53
C ASN A 479 32.93 -32.12 8.98
N LEU A 480 31.60 -32.15 8.94
CA LEU A 480 30.78 -31.03 8.47
C LEU A 480 30.85 -29.90 9.51
N ARG A 481 31.16 -28.67 9.06
CA ARG A 481 31.47 -27.55 9.95
C ARG A 481 30.39 -26.48 9.95
N CYS A 482 30.31 -25.77 11.08
CA CYS A 482 29.41 -24.64 11.31
C CYS A 482 27.93 -25.00 11.15
N ILE A 483 27.55 -26.21 11.58
CA ILE A 483 26.16 -26.69 11.59
C ILE A 483 25.44 -25.98 12.73
N SER A 484 24.29 -25.37 12.44
CA SER A 484 23.42 -24.80 13.47
C SER A 484 22.09 -25.55 13.53
N ASN A 485 21.63 -26.09 12.40
CA ASN A 485 20.44 -26.93 12.33
C ASN A 485 20.68 -28.15 11.42
N LEU A 486 20.45 -29.34 11.94
CA LEU A 486 20.59 -30.61 11.22
C LEU A 486 19.36 -31.48 11.45
N ASP A 487 18.57 -31.68 10.38
CA ASP A 487 17.44 -32.60 10.42
C ASP A 487 17.80 -33.90 9.68
N LEU A 488 17.86 -34.99 10.44
CA LEU A 488 18.07 -36.36 9.97
C LEU A 488 16.85 -37.24 10.25
N SER A 489 15.72 -36.64 10.60
CA SER A 489 14.53 -37.38 10.99
C SER A 489 13.97 -38.21 9.84
N ASN A 490 13.22 -39.27 10.13
CA ASN A 490 12.60 -40.14 9.12
C ASN A 490 13.63 -40.74 8.13
N ASN A 491 14.69 -41.34 8.67
CA ASN A 491 15.72 -42.06 7.92
C ASN A 491 15.87 -43.50 8.44
N GLN A 492 16.95 -44.19 8.06
CA GLN A 492 17.24 -45.57 8.44
C GLN A 492 18.54 -45.68 9.26
N ILE A 493 18.87 -44.63 10.03
CA ILE A 493 20.12 -44.51 10.78
C ILE A 493 20.07 -45.40 12.03
N THR A 494 21.16 -46.14 12.28
CA THR A 494 21.34 -47.04 13.44
C THR A 494 22.56 -46.70 14.29
N ASP A 495 23.35 -45.70 13.89
CA ASP A 495 24.59 -45.30 14.56
C ASP A 495 24.75 -43.78 14.41
N ILE A 496 24.78 -43.08 15.55
CA ILE A 496 24.95 -41.62 15.62
C ILE A 496 26.29 -41.18 16.21
N THR A 497 27.23 -42.10 16.46
CA THR A 497 28.58 -41.76 16.91
C THR A 497 29.26 -40.73 16.00
N PRO A 498 29.07 -40.71 14.66
CA PRO A 498 29.59 -39.64 13.81
C PRO A 498 29.18 -38.21 14.20
N LEU A 499 28.00 -38.02 14.80
CA LEU A 499 27.55 -36.71 15.29
C LEU A 499 28.30 -36.32 16.57
N VAL A 500 28.54 -37.28 17.47
CA VAL A 500 29.31 -37.07 18.70
C VAL A 500 30.78 -36.76 18.39
N ASP A 501 31.33 -37.40 17.36
CA ASP A 501 32.69 -37.15 16.90
C ASP A 501 32.84 -35.83 16.13
N ASN A 502 31.75 -35.22 15.70
CA ASN A 502 31.77 -33.92 15.06
C ASN A 502 31.94 -32.80 16.11
N ALA A 503 33.15 -32.26 16.21
CA ALA A 503 33.48 -31.18 17.13
C ALA A 503 32.85 -29.82 16.78
N SER A 504 32.21 -29.68 15.61
CA SER A 504 31.48 -28.48 15.21
C SER A 504 30.01 -28.49 15.63
N ILE A 505 29.50 -29.60 16.19
CA ILE A 505 28.17 -29.67 16.80
C ILE A 505 28.34 -29.42 18.31
N ASP A 506 27.89 -28.25 18.79
CA ASP A 506 28.09 -27.75 20.16
C ASP A 506 26.87 -26.96 20.68
N SER A 507 27.04 -26.28 21.81
CA SER A 507 26.00 -25.50 22.48
C SER A 507 25.30 -24.50 21.56
N GLY A 508 23.98 -24.65 21.39
CA GLY A 508 23.14 -23.79 20.58
C GLY A 508 22.65 -24.42 19.28
N ASP A 509 23.24 -25.55 18.87
CA ASP A 509 22.87 -26.25 17.65
C ASP A 509 21.65 -27.15 17.87
N CYS A 510 20.86 -27.37 16.82
CA CYS A 510 19.70 -28.24 16.79
C CYS A 510 19.97 -29.49 15.94
N VAL A 511 19.68 -30.67 16.49
CA VAL A 511 19.80 -31.96 15.81
C VAL A 511 18.51 -32.76 15.97
N ASP A 512 17.77 -32.98 14.88
CA ASP A 512 16.59 -33.86 14.86
C ASP A 512 16.96 -35.25 14.30
N ILE A 513 16.77 -36.28 15.11
CA ILE A 513 17.03 -37.69 14.76
C ILE A 513 15.81 -38.57 14.99
N ARG A 514 14.60 -37.98 15.08
CA ARG A 514 13.36 -38.74 15.25
C ARG A 514 13.12 -39.70 14.09
N TYR A 515 12.34 -40.77 14.34
CA TYR A 515 11.93 -41.73 13.30
C TYR A 515 13.11 -42.35 12.50
N ASN A 516 14.13 -42.82 13.20
CA ASN A 516 15.25 -43.61 12.70
C ASN A 516 15.14 -45.06 13.20
N TYR A 517 16.26 -45.80 13.29
CA TYR A 517 16.35 -47.15 13.85
C TYR A 517 17.37 -47.22 15.00
N LEU A 518 17.32 -46.25 15.91
CA LEU A 518 18.23 -46.12 17.05
C LEU A 518 17.77 -47.00 18.23
N ASP A 519 18.71 -47.65 18.91
CA ASP A 519 18.45 -48.33 20.18
C ASP A 519 18.42 -47.28 21.29
N LEU A 520 17.23 -46.91 21.77
CA LEU A 520 17.07 -45.91 22.83
C LEU A 520 16.86 -46.54 24.22
N THR A 521 17.26 -47.81 24.40
CA THR A 521 17.24 -48.45 25.72
C THR A 521 18.28 -47.83 26.65
N GLN A 522 18.05 -47.96 27.96
CA GLN A 522 18.95 -47.37 28.94
C GLN A 522 20.36 -47.99 28.83
N ARG A 523 21.39 -47.15 28.57
CA ARG A 523 22.81 -47.53 28.36
C ARG A 523 23.12 -48.22 27.03
N SER A 524 22.24 -48.11 26.03
CA SER A 524 22.65 -48.37 24.65
C SER A 524 23.68 -47.32 24.21
N GLU A 525 24.42 -47.65 23.16
CA GLU A 525 25.43 -46.74 22.56
C GLU A 525 24.76 -45.46 22.05
N ASP A 526 23.66 -45.58 21.27
CA ASP A 526 22.92 -44.41 20.77
C ASP A 526 22.39 -43.51 21.90
N MET A 527 21.93 -44.09 23.02
CA MET A 527 21.45 -43.30 24.15
C MET A 527 22.60 -42.61 24.90
N GLU A 528 23.77 -43.25 24.99
CA GLU A 528 24.98 -42.61 25.53
C GLU A 528 25.46 -41.47 24.62
N ASP A 529 25.39 -41.64 23.30
CA ASP A 529 25.72 -40.62 22.30
C ASP A 529 24.75 -39.42 22.35
N ILE A 530 23.44 -39.66 22.47
CA ILE A 530 22.45 -38.59 22.70
C ILE A 530 22.76 -37.82 23.97
N GLN A 531 23.10 -38.51 25.06
CA GLN A 531 23.45 -37.83 26.32
C GLN A 531 24.76 -37.04 26.20
N ALA A 532 25.71 -37.49 25.38
CA ALA A 532 26.94 -36.75 25.10
C ALA A 532 26.65 -35.44 24.36
N LEU A 533 25.77 -35.45 23.34
CA LEU A 533 25.34 -34.25 22.62
C LEU A 533 24.58 -33.27 23.54
N LEU A 534 23.59 -33.76 24.28
CA LEU A 534 22.83 -32.95 25.25
C LEU A 534 23.75 -32.30 26.31
N SER A 535 24.77 -33.03 26.78
CA SER A 535 25.73 -32.52 27.77
C SER A 535 26.65 -31.43 27.22
N ARG A 536 26.79 -31.32 25.89
CA ARG A 536 27.49 -30.21 25.21
C ARG A 536 26.60 -28.98 24.98
N GLY A 537 25.29 -29.09 25.25
CA GLY A 537 24.33 -28.00 25.04
C GLY A 537 23.65 -28.01 23.67
N VAL A 538 23.76 -29.11 22.92
CA VAL A 538 23.03 -29.34 21.67
C VAL A 538 21.56 -29.63 22.02
N ASP A 539 20.62 -29.02 21.30
CA ASP A 539 19.21 -29.39 21.38
C ASP A 539 18.97 -30.63 20.50
N VAL A 540 18.79 -31.80 21.13
CA VAL A 540 18.61 -33.07 20.43
C VAL A 540 17.14 -33.48 20.49
N ILE A 541 16.49 -33.54 19.34
CA ILE A 541 15.12 -33.99 19.20
C ILE A 541 15.13 -35.48 18.83
N TYR A 542 14.62 -36.32 19.73
CA TYR A 542 14.55 -37.77 19.55
C TYR A 542 13.25 -38.32 20.15
N ILE A 543 12.77 -39.44 19.62
CA ILE A 543 11.64 -40.18 20.16
C ILE A 543 12.01 -41.65 20.33
N PRO A 544 11.58 -42.32 21.43
CA PRO A 544 11.76 -43.76 21.60
C PRO A 544 11.20 -44.55 20.41
N GLN A 545 12.05 -45.37 19.80
CA GLN A 545 11.67 -46.30 18.73
C GLN A 545 11.60 -47.70 19.35
N ASN A 546 10.46 -48.38 19.17
CA ASN A 546 10.22 -49.74 19.69
C ASN A 546 10.54 -50.79 18.64
#